data_AF-A0AAN4WSL5-F1
#
_entry.id   AF-A0AAN4WSL5-F1
#
_cell.length_a   1.000
_cell.length_b   1.000
_cell.length_c   1.000
_cell.angle_alpha   90.00
_cell.angle_beta   90.00
_cell.angle_gamma   90.00
#
_symmetry.space_group_name_H-M   'P 1'
#
loop_
_entity.id
_entity.type
_entity.pdbx_description
1 polymer ?
#
loop_
_entity_poly.entity_id
_entity_poly.type
_entity_poly.pdbx_seq_one_letter_code
_entity_poly.pdbx_strand_id
1 'polypeptide(L)'
;MLRRIAITVLLVCGALPAWAQPPAPVSPASPPPLLLANVYRAGLPLADYWVSEKYDGVRGYWDGHQLHTRGGERVNAPAWFTQGWPAIPMDGELWAGRGRFAQAQSTVRQQRPDDAAWRHLQFMVFDLPAQGGPFDERLPALQTAVARIGHPWVQAVPQQRIATDARLQALLHRTVRDGGEGLMLHRGASLYQAGRSDDLIKLKTHEDTEARVVGYVPGKGRHRGRMGALLVEMPGGQRFRLGAGFTDADRAHPPPLGSWVTYRFRGTHEGGLPRFASFLRVREDMHAAAP
;
A
#
# COMPACT_ATOMS: atom_id res chain seq x y z
N MET A 1 30.78 -33.97 89.12
CA MET A 1 30.76 -34.48 87.73
C MET A 1 29.40 -34.19 87.12
N LEU A 2 29.22 -33.04 86.46
CA LEU A 2 27.93 -32.65 85.89
C LEU A 2 28.07 -32.28 84.41
N ARG A 3 27.31 -33.01 83.59
CA ARG A 3 27.17 -32.90 82.14
C ARG A 3 26.58 -31.53 81.75
N ARG A 4 27.18 -30.85 80.76
CA ARG A 4 26.58 -29.70 80.07
C ARG A 4 26.01 -30.16 78.73
N ILE A 5 24.71 -29.94 78.54
CA ILE A 5 23.95 -30.23 77.33
C ILE A 5 24.26 -29.14 76.30
N ALA A 6 24.69 -29.52 75.10
CA ALA A 6 24.86 -28.63 73.96
C ALA A 6 23.55 -28.58 73.15
N ILE A 7 23.00 -27.39 72.93
CA ILE A 7 21.86 -27.15 72.05
C ILE A 7 22.41 -26.79 70.67
N THR A 8 22.16 -27.65 69.68
CA THR A 8 22.46 -27.42 68.27
C THR A 8 21.32 -26.62 67.63
N VAL A 9 21.61 -25.40 67.18
CA VAL A 9 20.69 -24.62 66.31
C VAL A 9 21.08 -24.88 64.86
N LEU A 10 20.19 -25.53 64.12
CA LEU A 10 20.33 -25.80 62.69
C LEU A 10 19.89 -24.56 61.91
N LEU A 11 20.82 -23.84 61.27
CA LEU A 11 20.50 -22.78 60.31
C LEU A 11 20.24 -23.40 58.93
N VAL A 12 18.99 -23.35 58.47
CA VAL A 12 18.60 -23.73 57.10
C VAL A 12 18.77 -22.49 56.21
N CYS A 13 19.83 -22.47 55.39
CA CYS A 13 19.99 -21.51 54.30
C CYS A 13 19.09 -21.93 53.13
N GLY A 14 17.94 -21.25 52.97
CA GLY A 14 17.09 -21.40 51.80
C GLY A 14 17.70 -20.74 50.57
N ALA A 15 18.00 -21.52 49.54
CA ALA A 15 18.35 -21.02 48.21
C ALA A 15 17.10 -20.41 47.55
N LEU A 16 17.15 -19.12 47.22
CA LEU A 16 16.10 -18.46 46.44
C LEU A 16 16.18 -18.93 44.98
N PRO A 17 15.05 -19.29 44.34
CA PRO A 17 15.02 -19.69 42.95
C PRO A 17 15.38 -18.49 42.06
N ALA A 18 16.31 -18.69 41.11
CA ALA A 18 16.64 -17.71 40.09
C ALA A 18 15.40 -17.50 39.20
N TRP A 19 14.75 -16.35 39.34
CA TRP A 19 13.66 -15.95 38.46
C TRP A 19 14.25 -15.64 37.08
N ALA A 20 13.89 -16.46 36.09
CA ALA A 20 14.20 -16.19 34.69
C ALA A 20 13.60 -14.84 34.30
N GLN A 21 14.45 -13.90 33.92
CA GLN A 21 13.98 -12.61 33.44
C GLN A 21 13.17 -12.83 32.14
N PRO A 22 11.99 -12.19 32.01
CA PRO A 22 11.25 -12.23 30.76
C PRO A 22 12.12 -11.64 29.64
N PRO A 23 12.02 -12.16 28.40
CA PRO A 23 12.73 -11.60 27.26
C PRO A 23 12.36 -10.11 27.12
N ALA A 24 13.37 -9.28 26.88
CA ALA A 24 13.17 -7.85 26.68
C ALA A 24 12.15 -7.63 25.54
N PRO A 25 11.23 -6.66 25.67
CA PRO A 25 10.29 -6.33 24.62
C PRO A 25 11.06 -5.93 23.35
N VAL A 26 10.75 -6.58 22.24
CA VAL A 26 11.25 -6.21 20.91
C VAL A 26 10.67 -4.85 20.59
N SER A 27 11.51 -3.81 20.57
CA SER A 27 11.08 -2.48 20.14
C SER A 27 10.48 -2.55 18.74
N PRO A 28 9.31 -1.92 18.48
CA PRO A 28 8.79 -1.82 17.13
C PRO A 28 9.81 -1.11 16.25
N ALA A 29 10.15 -1.70 15.10
CA ALA A 29 11.07 -1.09 14.15
C ALA A 29 10.49 0.25 13.66
N SER A 30 11.31 1.29 13.66
CA SER A 30 10.91 2.59 13.11
C SER A 30 10.58 2.46 11.62
N PRO A 31 9.50 3.09 11.10
CA PRO A 31 9.16 3.03 9.69
C PRO A 31 10.31 3.54 8.81
N PRO A 32 10.53 2.93 7.62
CA PRO A 32 11.57 3.42 6.71
C PRO A 32 11.26 4.86 6.26
N PRO A 33 12.29 5.69 6.05
CA PRO A 33 12.13 7.08 5.60
C PRO A 33 11.76 7.13 4.11
N LEU A 34 10.47 7.00 3.79
CA LEU A 34 9.98 6.80 2.42
C LEU A 34 9.52 8.09 1.72
N LEU A 35 9.84 8.22 0.42
CA LEU A 35 9.27 9.23 -0.49
C LEU A 35 7.78 8.95 -0.76
N LEU A 36 6.91 9.97 -0.64
CA LEU A 36 5.46 9.86 -0.77
C LEU A 36 4.91 10.73 -1.91
N ALA A 37 3.91 10.21 -2.63
CA ALA A 37 3.39 10.87 -3.83
C ALA A 37 2.19 11.81 -3.62
N ASN A 38 2.20 12.95 -4.30
CA ASN A 38 1.07 13.88 -4.47
C ASN A 38 0.20 13.53 -5.68
N VAL A 39 -0.96 14.18 -5.85
CA VAL A 39 -1.91 13.92 -6.97
C VAL A 39 -1.58 14.85 -8.14
N TYR A 40 -1.58 14.32 -9.37
CA TYR A 40 -1.31 15.09 -10.58
C TYR A 40 -2.29 16.26 -10.79
N ARG A 41 -1.77 17.39 -11.31
CA ARG A 41 -2.53 18.56 -11.80
C ARG A 41 -2.04 18.92 -13.20
N ALA A 42 -2.96 19.36 -14.06
CA ALA A 42 -2.61 19.80 -15.41
C ALA A 42 -1.66 21.02 -15.38
N GLY A 43 -0.79 21.12 -16.38
CA GLY A 43 0.18 22.22 -16.49
C GLY A 43 1.51 21.97 -15.78
N LEU A 44 1.76 20.75 -15.29
CA LEU A 44 3.08 20.36 -14.80
C LEU A 44 4.10 20.39 -15.96
N PRO A 45 5.35 20.84 -15.73
CA PRO A 45 6.41 20.81 -16.73
C PRO A 45 6.87 19.36 -16.94
N LEU A 46 6.13 18.60 -17.77
CA LEU A 46 6.32 17.16 -17.94
C LEU A 46 7.74 16.76 -18.39
N ALA A 47 8.45 17.66 -19.07
CA ALA A 47 9.84 17.47 -19.47
C ALA A 47 10.75 17.15 -18.27
N ASP A 48 10.42 17.66 -17.08
CA ASP A 48 11.19 17.46 -15.86
C ASP A 48 10.94 16.09 -15.20
N TYR A 49 9.94 15.33 -15.65
CA TYR A 49 9.53 14.08 -15.01
C TYR A 49 9.82 12.84 -15.86
N TRP A 50 10.20 11.77 -15.16
CA TRP A 50 10.12 10.40 -15.64
C TRP A 50 8.75 9.82 -15.34
N VAL A 51 8.23 9.01 -16.25
CA VAL A 51 6.90 8.39 -16.15
C VAL A 51 7.05 6.87 -16.13
N SER A 52 6.38 6.24 -15.16
CA SER A 52 6.31 4.78 -14.99
C SER A 52 4.88 4.32 -14.73
N GLU A 53 4.61 3.03 -14.90
CA GLU A 53 3.35 2.43 -14.42
C GLU A 53 3.29 2.52 -12.89
N LYS A 54 2.12 2.87 -12.36
CA LYS A 54 1.83 2.68 -10.95
C LYS A 54 1.44 1.22 -10.72
N TYR A 55 2.27 0.50 -9.99
CA TYR A 55 1.99 -0.86 -9.56
C TYR A 55 1.07 -0.87 -8.33
N ASP A 56 0.12 -1.80 -8.34
CA ASP A 56 -0.83 -2.06 -7.25
C ASP A 56 -0.40 -3.31 -6.49
N GLY A 57 0.60 -3.18 -5.63
CA GLY A 57 1.17 -4.26 -4.84
C GLY A 57 1.32 -3.87 -3.38
N VAL A 58 2.36 -4.41 -2.73
CA VAL A 58 2.76 -3.98 -1.39
C VAL A 58 4.13 -3.34 -1.48
N ARG A 59 4.26 -2.07 -1.06
CA ARG A 59 5.57 -1.40 -1.02
C ARG A 59 6.56 -2.19 -0.16
N GLY A 60 7.69 -2.54 -0.76
CA GLY A 60 8.80 -3.24 -0.14
C GLY A 60 10.03 -2.34 -0.10
N TYR A 61 10.59 -2.17 1.09
CA TYR A 61 11.87 -1.50 1.30
C TYR A 61 12.92 -2.55 1.67
N TRP A 62 13.90 -2.76 0.81
CA TRP A 62 15.07 -3.55 1.11
C TRP A 62 16.10 -2.66 1.81
N ASP A 63 16.49 -3.01 3.04
CA ASP A 63 17.45 -2.23 3.83
C ASP A 63 18.92 -2.60 3.56
N GLY A 64 19.16 -3.55 2.65
CA GLY A 64 20.47 -4.18 2.43
C GLY A 64 20.55 -5.62 2.96
N HIS A 65 19.59 -6.04 3.80
CA HIS A 65 19.57 -7.35 4.46
C HIS A 65 18.20 -8.02 4.49
N GLN A 66 17.13 -7.24 4.61
CA GLN A 66 15.76 -7.74 4.71
C GLN A 66 14.76 -6.75 4.10
N LEU A 67 13.61 -7.29 3.71
CA LEU A 67 12.48 -6.51 3.21
C LEU A 67 11.61 -6.03 4.37
N HIS A 68 11.14 -4.79 4.26
CA HIS A 68 10.20 -4.16 5.17
C HIS A 68 9.00 -3.61 4.40
N THR A 69 7.83 -3.65 5.03
CA THR A 69 6.66 -2.94 4.51
C THR A 69 6.81 -1.44 4.75
N ARG A 70 5.90 -0.65 4.16
CA ARG A 70 5.76 0.77 4.45
C ARG A 70 5.65 1.10 5.95
N GLY A 71 5.04 0.22 6.74
CA GLY A 71 4.86 0.40 8.18
C GLY A 71 6.10 0.08 9.02
N GLY A 72 7.17 -0.42 8.40
CA GLY A 72 8.36 -0.93 9.11
C GLY A 72 8.24 -2.39 9.55
N GLU A 73 7.14 -3.08 9.22
CA GLU A 73 7.02 -4.51 9.51
C GLU A 73 7.94 -5.33 8.62
N ARG A 74 8.64 -6.29 9.21
CA ARG A 74 9.47 -7.24 8.46
C ARG A 74 8.61 -8.09 7.53
N VAL A 75 9.06 -8.22 6.28
CA VAL A 75 8.49 -9.14 5.30
C VAL A 75 9.26 -10.45 5.35
N ASN A 76 8.57 -11.55 5.69
CA ASN A 76 9.17 -12.88 5.75
C ASN A 76 9.24 -13.49 4.35
N ALA A 77 10.19 -13.05 3.52
CA ALA A 77 10.46 -13.65 2.22
C ALA A 77 11.22 -14.99 2.36
N PRO A 78 10.98 -15.98 1.47
CA PRO A 78 11.85 -17.14 1.35
C PRO A 78 13.30 -16.70 1.08
N ALA A 79 14.27 -17.43 1.61
CA ALA A 79 15.69 -17.09 1.44
C ALA A 79 16.11 -16.98 -0.05
N TRP A 80 15.53 -17.82 -0.92
CA TRP A 80 15.82 -17.80 -2.35
C TRP A 80 15.35 -16.50 -3.04
N PHE A 81 14.34 -15.81 -2.49
CA PHE A 81 13.77 -14.61 -3.11
C PHE A 81 14.74 -13.44 -3.07
N THR A 82 15.47 -13.28 -1.96
CA THR A 82 16.44 -12.19 -1.74
C THR A 82 17.90 -12.63 -1.89
N GLN A 83 18.14 -13.89 -2.27
CA GLN A 83 19.49 -14.45 -2.39
C GLN A 83 20.32 -13.66 -3.40
N GLY A 84 21.50 -13.19 -3.00
CA GLY A 84 22.43 -12.47 -3.86
C GLY A 84 22.06 -11.00 -4.12
N TRP A 85 21.07 -10.46 -3.41
CA TRP A 85 20.78 -9.03 -3.47
C TRP A 85 21.90 -8.23 -2.79
N PRO A 86 22.26 -7.04 -3.32
CA PRO A 86 23.33 -6.23 -2.75
C PRO A 86 22.92 -5.61 -1.41
N ALA A 87 23.91 -5.29 -0.58
CA ALA A 87 23.71 -4.47 0.64
C ALA A 87 23.51 -2.97 0.30
N ILE A 88 22.67 -2.70 -0.69
CA ILE A 88 22.30 -1.36 -1.14
C ILE A 88 20.80 -1.22 -0.88
N PRO A 89 20.34 -0.20 -0.14
CA PRO A 89 18.91 0.01 0.06
C PRO A 89 18.16 0.21 -1.26
N MET A 90 17.03 -0.48 -1.42
CA MET A 90 16.18 -0.41 -2.61
C MET A 90 14.73 -0.20 -2.21
N ASP A 91 14.05 0.70 -2.91
CA ASP A 91 12.63 0.97 -2.73
C ASP A 91 11.87 0.44 -3.95
N GLY A 92 10.83 -0.35 -3.70
CA GLY A 92 10.11 -1.03 -4.76
C GLY A 92 8.72 -1.49 -4.34
N GLU A 93 8.05 -2.16 -5.29
CA GLU A 93 6.74 -2.76 -5.08
C GLU A 93 6.85 -4.28 -5.16
N LEU A 94 6.43 -4.99 -4.10
CA LEU A 94 6.17 -6.42 -4.16
C LEU A 94 4.85 -6.63 -4.90
N TRP A 95 4.96 -6.99 -6.16
CA TRP A 95 3.88 -6.94 -7.12
C TRP A 95 3.57 -8.33 -7.64
N ALA A 96 2.31 -8.73 -7.51
CA ALA A 96 1.86 -10.01 -8.00
C ALA A 96 1.37 -9.92 -9.44
N GLY A 97 1.39 -8.80 -10.15
CA GLY A 97 0.74 -8.64 -11.46
C GLY A 97 -0.52 -7.76 -11.40
N ARG A 98 -0.98 -7.30 -12.57
CA ARG A 98 -2.13 -6.39 -12.70
C ARG A 98 -3.42 -7.00 -12.13
N GLY A 99 -4.14 -6.23 -11.31
CA GLY A 99 -5.39 -6.67 -10.66
C GLY A 99 -5.20 -7.75 -9.58
N ARG A 100 -3.96 -8.08 -9.19
CA ARG A 100 -3.66 -9.14 -8.20
C ARG A 100 -3.20 -8.60 -6.84
N PHE A 101 -3.64 -7.40 -6.46
CA PHE A 101 -3.31 -6.78 -5.17
C PHE A 101 -3.61 -7.69 -3.97
N ALA A 102 -4.79 -8.34 -3.94
CA ALA A 102 -5.15 -9.25 -2.85
C ALA A 102 -4.17 -10.44 -2.72
N GLN A 103 -3.65 -10.94 -3.83
CA GLN A 103 -2.61 -11.97 -3.84
C GLN A 103 -1.28 -11.44 -3.31
N ALA A 104 -0.86 -10.24 -3.73
CA ALA A 104 0.35 -9.61 -3.24
C ALA A 104 0.28 -9.40 -1.72
N GLN A 105 -0.83 -8.80 -1.24
CA GLN A 105 -1.05 -8.52 0.16
C GLN A 105 -1.11 -9.79 1.02
N SER A 106 -1.87 -10.80 0.59
CA SER A 106 -1.97 -12.06 1.34
C SER A 106 -0.64 -12.79 1.43
N THR A 107 0.18 -12.77 0.38
CA THR A 107 1.52 -13.40 0.37
C THR A 107 2.49 -12.68 1.30
N VAL A 108 2.57 -11.36 1.22
CA VAL A 108 3.52 -10.55 2.00
C VAL A 108 3.22 -10.58 3.51
N ARG A 109 1.95 -10.73 3.91
CA ARG A 109 1.54 -10.77 5.33
C ARG A 109 1.77 -12.12 6.01
N GLN A 110 2.19 -13.16 5.29
CA GLN A 110 2.40 -14.48 5.87
C GLN A 110 3.56 -14.47 6.87
N GLN A 111 3.33 -15.06 8.06
CA GLN A 111 4.39 -15.23 9.05
C GLN A 111 5.39 -16.33 8.66
N ARG A 112 4.89 -17.37 8.01
CA ARG A 112 5.71 -18.42 7.41
C ARG A 112 5.56 -18.32 5.89
N PRO A 113 6.64 -18.08 5.13
CA PRO A 113 6.54 -17.94 3.69
C PRO A 113 6.08 -19.24 3.02
N ASP A 114 5.15 -19.12 2.09
CA ASP A 114 4.80 -20.16 1.13
C ASP A 114 5.51 -19.94 -0.22
N ASP A 115 6.41 -20.85 -0.59
CA ASP A 115 7.17 -20.79 -1.83
C ASP A 115 6.27 -20.69 -3.08
N ALA A 116 5.13 -21.37 -3.08
CA ALA A 116 4.23 -21.36 -4.23
C ALA A 116 3.62 -19.95 -4.43
N ALA A 117 3.18 -19.31 -3.35
CA ALA A 117 2.70 -17.93 -3.39
C ALA A 117 3.81 -16.95 -3.82
N TRP A 118 5.01 -17.07 -3.26
CA TRP A 118 6.14 -16.16 -3.55
C TRP A 118 6.65 -16.23 -4.99
N ARG A 119 6.51 -17.38 -5.67
CA ARG A 119 6.83 -17.50 -7.11
C ARG A 119 5.95 -16.64 -8.02
N HIS A 120 4.84 -16.13 -7.52
CA HIS A 120 3.97 -15.19 -8.24
C HIS A 120 4.32 -13.72 -8.00
N LEU A 121 5.26 -13.43 -7.08
CA LEU A 121 5.69 -12.08 -6.76
C LEU A 121 6.91 -11.67 -7.57
N GLN A 122 6.96 -10.37 -7.87
CA GLN A 122 8.12 -9.67 -8.38
C GLN A 122 8.41 -8.49 -7.47
N PHE A 123 9.68 -8.12 -7.31
CA PHE A 123 10.10 -6.89 -6.68
C PHE A 123 10.42 -5.86 -7.78
N MET A 124 9.49 -4.92 -7.95
CA MET A 124 9.55 -3.86 -8.95
C MET A 124 10.24 -2.64 -8.34
N VAL A 125 11.56 -2.55 -8.51
CA VAL A 125 12.41 -1.51 -7.90
C VAL A 125 12.27 -0.20 -8.65
N PHE A 126 11.91 0.87 -7.93
CA PHE A 126 11.70 2.19 -8.52
C PHE A 126 12.63 3.28 -7.97
N ASP A 127 13.36 3.05 -6.87
CA ASP A 127 14.37 3.99 -6.38
C ASP A 127 15.52 3.36 -5.56
N LEU A 128 16.61 4.11 -5.37
CA LEU A 128 17.76 3.80 -4.50
C LEU A 128 17.91 4.85 -3.40
N PRO A 129 17.26 4.67 -2.23
CA PRO A 129 17.16 5.68 -1.17
C PRO A 129 18.49 6.19 -0.61
N ALA A 130 19.54 5.35 -0.62
CA ALA A 130 20.86 5.70 -0.09
C ALA A 130 21.75 6.44 -1.09
N GLN A 131 21.33 6.55 -2.36
CA GLN A 131 22.10 7.29 -3.36
C GLN A 131 21.74 8.78 -3.28
N GLY A 132 22.70 9.61 -2.87
CA GLY A 132 22.45 11.02 -2.56
C GLY A 132 22.14 11.95 -3.75
N GLY A 133 22.30 11.48 -4.99
CA GLY A 133 22.09 12.28 -6.20
C GLY A 133 20.62 12.45 -6.61
N PRO A 134 20.34 13.32 -7.58
CA PRO A 134 19.01 13.48 -8.17
C PRO A 134 18.52 12.18 -8.83
N PHE A 135 17.20 12.02 -9.02
CA PHE A 135 16.64 10.82 -9.63
C PHE A 135 17.19 10.52 -11.03
N ASP A 136 17.59 11.53 -11.79
CA ASP A 136 18.30 11.38 -13.07
C ASP A 136 19.62 10.59 -12.96
N GLU A 137 20.30 10.68 -11.81
CA GLU A 137 21.50 9.90 -11.50
C GLU A 137 21.15 8.57 -10.81
N ARG A 138 20.07 8.54 -10.02
CA ARG A 138 19.62 7.30 -9.35
C ARG A 138 19.08 6.27 -10.32
N LEU A 139 18.38 6.69 -11.37
CA LEU A 139 17.79 5.79 -12.35
C LEU A 139 18.81 4.86 -13.06
N PRO A 140 19.91 5.35 -13.66
CA PRO A 140 20.90 4.46 -14.28
C PRO A 140 21.62 3.57 -13.26
N ALA A 141 21.85 4.07 -12.04
CA ALA A 141 22.45 3.29 -10.96
C ALA A 141 21.51 2.16 -10.49
N LEU A 142 20.21 2.45 -10.36
CA LEU A 142 19.15 1.49 -10.08
C LEU A 142 19.10 0.39 -11.15
N GLN A 143 19.09 0.79 -12.43
CA GLN A 143 19.07 -0.15 -13.55
C GLN A 143 20.29 -1.07 -13.51
N THR A 144 21.47 -0.51 -13.21
CA THR A 144 22.70 -1.28 -13.09
C THR A 144 22.69 -2.24 -11.90
N ALA A 145 22.20 -1.78 -10.74
CA ALA A 145 22.10 -2.60 -9.53
C ALA A 145 21.16 -3.78 -9.74
N VAL A 146 19.97 -3.54 -10.31
CA VAL A 146 19.00 -4.60 -10.59
C VAL A 146 19.50 -5.57 -11.66
N ALA A 147 20.12 -5.07 -12.74
CA ALA A 147 20.69 -5.94 -13.77
C ALA A 147 21.76 -6.89 -13.20
N ARG A 148 22.58 -6.44 -12.24
CA ARG A 148 23.57 -7.29 -11.55
C ARG A 148 22.95 -8.37 -10.67
N ILE A 149 21.75 -8.14 -10.12
CA ILE A 149 21.04 -9.17 -9.33
C ILE A 149 20.71 -10.36 -10.23
N GLY A 150 20.32 -10.12 -11.48
CA GLY A 150 20.14 -11.17 -12.49
C GLY A 150 18.95 -12.11 -12.27
N HIS A 151 18.11 -11.86 -11.25
CA HIS A 151 16.92 -12.67 -10.99
C HIS A 151 15.70 -12.15 -11.76
N PRO A 152 14.91 -13.01 -12.41
CA PRO A 152 13.78 -12.57 -13.25
C PRO A 152 12.63 -11.93 -12.46
N TRP A 153 12.56 -12.20 -11.15
CA TRP A 153 11.57 -11.61 -10.24
C TRP A 153 12.04 -10.29 -9.62
N VAL A 154 13.21 -9.75 -9.98
CA VAL A 154 13.65 -8.41 -9.54
C VAL A 154 13.84 -7.55 -10.77
N GLN A 155 13.05 -6.50 -10.89
CA GLN A 155 13.02 -5.69 -12.11
C GLN A 155 13.10 -4.20 -11.78
N ALA A 156 13.93 -3.48 -12.51
CA ALA A 156 13.91 -2.04 -12.52
C ALA A 156 12.61 -1.60 -13.20
N VAL A 157 11.84 -0.75 -12.55
CA VAL A 157 10.62 -0.20 -13.11
C VAL A 157 10.95 0.58 -14.39
N PRO A 158 10.32 0.25 -15.54
CA PRO A 158 10.53 1.01 -16.77
C PRO A 158 10.14 2.48 -16.59
N GLN A 159 11.05 3.38 -16.95
CA GLN A 159 10.86 4.83 -16.92
C GLN A 159 10.94 5.40 -18.33
N GLN A 160 10.11 6.38 -18.67
CA GLN A 160 10.15 7.09 -19.95
C GLN A 160 9.87 8.58 -19.78
N ARG A 161 10.43 9.41 -20.66
CA ARG A 161 10.09 10.84 -20.74
C ARG A 161 8.85 11.03 -21.62
N ILE A 162 7.94 11.92 -21.19
CA ILE A 162 6.73 12.28 -21.95
C ILE A 162 6.67 13.79 -22.10
N ALA A 163 6.59 14.27 -23.33
CA ALA A 163 6.68 15.70 -23.64
C ALA A 163 5.35 16.47 -23.49
N THR A 164 4.20 15.80 -23.56
CA THR A 164 2.89 16.47 -23.62
C THR A 164 1.83 15.77 -22.79
N ASP A 165 0.89 16.55 -22.25
CA ASP A 165 -0.24 16.03 -21.49
C ASP A 165 -1.09 15.06 -22.32
N ALA A 166 -1.28 15.33 -23.62
CA ALA A 166 -2.01 14.44 -24.51
C ALA A 166 -1.37 13.03 -24.57
N ARG A 167 -0.04 12.94 -24.67
CA ARG A 167 0.67 11.65 -24.66
C ARG A 167 0.62 10.98 -23.29
N LEU A 168 0.70 11.76 -22.21
CA LEU A 168 0.59 11.26 -20.84
C LEU A 168 -0.79 10.64 -20.58
N GLN A 169 -1.86 11.33 -21.00
CA GLN A 169 -3.23 10.83 -20.89
C GLN A 169 -3.46 9.60 -21.77
N ALA A 170 -2.92 9.56 -23.00
CA ALA A 170 -3.00 8.40 -23.86
C ALA A 170 -2.30 7.17 -23.24
N LEU A 171 -1.13 7.37 -22.62
CA LEU A 171 -0.43 6.31 -21.88
C LEU A 171 -1.27 5.86 -20.68
N LEU A 172 -1.79 6.78 -19.87
CA LEU A 172 -2.64 6.46 -18.72
C LEU A 172 -3.85 5.60 -19.14
N HIS A 173 -4.54 6.00 -20.21
CA HIS A 173 -5.70 5.27 -20.72
C HIS A 173 -5.34 3.87 -21.23
N ARG A 174 -4.18 3.72 -21.87
CA ARG A 174 -3.69 2.40 -22.31
C ARG A 174 -3.36 1.54 -21.10
N THR A 175 -2.55 2.04 -20.17
CA THR A 175 -2.16 1.31 -18.95
C THR A 175 -3.38 0.80 -18.20
N VAL A 176 -4.39 1.65 -17.99
CA VAL A 176 -5.62 1.27 -17.29
C VAL A 176 -6.45 0.26 -18.09
N ARG A 177 -6.53 0.40 -19.41
CA ARG A 177 -7.22 -0.57 -20.27
C ARG A 177 -6.58 -1.95 -20.18
N ASP A 178 -5.26 -2.00 -20.08
CA ASP A 178 -4.49 -3.23 -19.97
C ASP A 178 -4.44 -3.77 -18.52
N GLY A 179 -5.23 -3.21 -17.60
CA GLY A 179 -5.41 -3.65 -16.21
C GLY A 179 -4.49 -2.98 -15.18
N GLY A 180 -3.65 -2.03 -15.60
CA GLY A 180 -2.76 -1.28 -14.70
C GLY A 180 -3.50 -0.24 -13.87
N GLU A 181 -2.92 0.19 -12.75
CA GLU A 181 -3.60 1.07 -11.82
C GLU A 181 -3.60 2.54 -12.25
N GLY A 182 -2.49 2.96 -12.88
CA GLY A 182 -2.25 4.35 -13.25
C GLY A 182 -0.78 4.57 -13.62
N LEU A 183 -0.33 5.81 -13.47
CA LEU A 183 1.05 6.22 -13.71
C LEU A 183 1.65 6.90 -12.47
N MET A 184 2.97 6.81 -12.37
CA MET A 184 3.79 7.60 -11.44
C MET A 184 4.65 8.55 -12.26
N LEU A 185 4.76 9.80 -11.82
CA LEU A 185 5.67 10.79 -12.37
C LEU A 185 6.71 11.12 -11.29
N HIS A 186 7.98 11.03 -11.64
CA HIS A 186 9.10 11.27 -10.73
C HIS A 186 10.03 12.34 -11.32
N ARG A 187 10.15 13.49 -10.64
CA ARG A 187 10.97 14.61 -11.10
C ARG A 187 12.44 14.21 -11.14
N GLY A 188 13.09 14.39 -12.29
CA GLY A 188 14.47 13.99 -12.53
C GLY A 188 15.46 14.65 -11.57
N ALA A 189 15.30 15.95 -11.30
CA ALA A 189 16.15 16.70 -10.38
C ALA A 189 15.88 16.45 -8.88
N SER A 190 14.93 15.57 -8.53
CA SER A 190 14.55 15.36 -7.14
C SER A 190 15.60 14.59 -6.34
N LEU A 191 15.90 15.08 -5.14
CA LEU A 191 16.67 14.33 -4.16
C LEU A 191 15.74 13.36 -3.41
N TYR A 192 16.29 12.23 -2.96
CA TYR A 192 15.52 11.31 -2.13
C TYR A 192 15.29 11.94 -0.75
N GLN A 193 14.04 12.30 -0.44
CA GLN A 193 13.65 12.85 0.85
C GLN A 193 12.40 12.15 1.37
N ALA A 194 12.42 11.79 2.65
CA ALA A 194 11.25 11.21 3.30
C ALA A 194 10.13 12.25 3.40
N GLY A 195 8.90 11.82 3.11
CA GLY A 195 7.72 12.70 3.16
C GLY A 195 7.10 12.97 1.80
N ARG A 196 6.13 13.89 1.78
CA ARG A 196 5.40 14.29 0.56
C ARG A 196 6.06 15.51 -0.07
N SER A 197 6.33 15.44 -1.36
CA SER A 197 6.69 16.59 -2.19
C SER A 197 6.04 16.46 -3.57
N ASP A 198 6.14 17.52 -4.37
CA ASP A 198 5.74 17.49 -5.78
C ASP A 198 6.78 16.82 -6.68
N ASP A 199 7.76 16.12 -6.08
CA ASP A 199 8.77 15.37 -6.82
C ASP A 199 8.29 13.98 -7.22
N LEU A 200 7.33 13.41 -6.48
CA LEU A 200 6.68 12.16 -6.81
C LEU A 200 5.18 12.37 -6.90
N ILE A 201 4.60 12.05 -8.05
CA ILE A 201 3.22 12.36 -8.37
C ILE A 201 2.52 11.10 -8.87
N LYS A 202 1.34 10.79 -8.34
CA LYS A 202 0.46 9.73 -8.82
C LYS A 202 -0.56 10.33 -9.79
N LEU A 203 -0.70 9.70 -10.95
CA LEU A 203 -1.72 10.01 -11.95
C LEU A 203 -2.62 8.78 -12.12
N LYS A 204 -3.90 8.91 -11.76
CA LYS A 204 -4.90 7.84 -11.89
C LYS A 204 -6.08 8.32 -12.72
N THR A 205 -6.80 7.39 -13.33
CA THR A 205 -8.07 7.69 -14.02
C THR A 205 -9.24 7.89 -13.06
N HIS A 206 -9.06 7.54 -11.79
CA HIS A 206 -10.11 7.50 -10.79
C HIS A 206 -9.60 7.83 -9.39
N GLU A 207 -10.49 8.37 -8.58
CA GLU A 207 -10.30 8.70 -7.18
C GLU A 207 -11.22 7.82 -6.33
N ASP A 208 -10.71 7.35 -5.19
CA ASP A 208 -11.49 6.59 -4.21
C ASP A 208 -11.69 7.49 -2.98
N THR A 209 -12.92 7.57 -2.49
CA THR A 209 -13.27 8.35 -1.29
C THR A 209 -14.49 7.75 -0.61
N GLU A 210 -14.80 8.23 0.58
CA GLU A 210 -15.86 7.71 1.43
C GLU A 210 -17.14 8.54 1.38
N ALA A 211 -18.27 7.86 1.54
CA ALA A 211 -19.56 8.50 1.79
C ALA A 211 -20.41 7.65 2.72
N ARG A 212 -21.27 8.31 3.50
CA ARG A 212 -22.22 7.69 4.42
C ARG A 212 -23.51 7.32 3.70
N VAL A 213 -24.04 6.13 3.91
CA VAL A 213 -25.32 5.70 3.34
C VAL A 213 -26.46 6.39 4.10
N VAL A 214 -27.26 7.19 3.40
CA VAL A 214 -28.36 7.97 4.00
C VAL A 214 -29.74 7.59 3.45
N GLY A 215 -29.79 6.70 2.46
CA GLY A 215 -31.05 6.20 1.92
C GLY A 215 -30.86 5.17 0.82
N TYR A 216 -31.98 4.58 0.40
CA TYR A 216 -32.03 3.64 -0.72
C TYR A 216 -32.92 4.19 -1.83
N VAL A 217 -32.50 3.97 -3.08
CA VAL A 217 -33.29 4.29 -4.26
C VAL A 217 -33.80 2.97 -4.85
N PRO A 218 -35.14 2.79 -4.97
CA PRO A 218 -35.72 1.58 -5.54
C PRO A 218 -35.23 1.31 -6.96
N GLY A 219 -34.90 0.05 -7.26
CA GLY A 219 -34.48 -0.37 -8.59
C GLY A 219 -35.65 -0.41 -9.59
N LYS A 220 -35.31 -0.19 -10.87
CA LYS A 220 -36.21 -0.31 -12.02
C LYS A 220 -35.72 -1.43 -12.96
N GLY A 221 -36.57 -1.91 -13.86
CA GLY A 221 -36.20 -2.95 -14.84
C GLY A 221 -35.68 -4.23 -14.18
N ARG A 222 -34.48 -4.70 -14.57
CA ARG A 222 -33.81 -5.89 -14.00
C ARG A 222 -33.54 -5.82 -12.48
N HIS A 223 -33.69 -4.65 -11.88
CA HIS A 223 -33.52 -4.43 -10.44
C HIS A 223 -34.84 -4.11 -9.72
N ARG A 224 -36.01 -4.31 -10.35
CA ARG A 224 -37.31 -4.14 -9.69
C ARG A 224 -37.42 -5.05 -8.45
N GLY A 225 -37.95 -4.50 -7.35
CA GLY A 225 -38.10 -5.21 -6.08
C GLY A 225 -36.83 -5.27 -5.22
N ARG A 226 -35.72 -4.67 -5.65
CA ARG A 226 -34.45 -4.62 -4.91
C ARG A 226 -33.77 -3.25 -5.05
N MET A 227 -32.64 -3.07 -4.38
CA MET A 227 -31.92 -1.79 -4.39
C MET A 227 -31.34 -1.47 -5.78
N GLY A 228 -31.70 -0.29 -6.30
CA GLY A 228 -31.20 0.25 -7.56
C GLY A 228 -29.93 1.09 -7.36
N ALA A 229 -29.94 1.94 -6.34
CA ALA A 229 -28.81 2.76 -5.94
C ALA A 229 -28.87 3.08 -4.44
N LEU A 230 -27.73 3.41 -3.86
CA LEU A 230 -27.65 4.08 -2.57
C LEU A 230 -27.81 5.59 -2.77
N LEU A 231 -28.51 6.26 -1.85
CA LEU A 231 -28.33 7.70 -1.64
C LEU A 231 -27.23 7.85 -0.59
N VAL A 232 -26.13 8.50 -0.95
CA VAL A 232 -24.96 8.66 -0.07
C VAL A 232 -24.67 10.14 0.17
N GLU A 233 -24.09 10.44 1.33
CA GLU A 233 -23.66 11.77 1.77
C GLU A 233 -22.14 11.80 1.95
N MET A 234 -21.48 12.71 1.23
CA MET A 234 -20.03 12.93 1.37
C MET A 234 -19.72 13.67 2.68
N PRO A 235 -18.47 13.63 3.18
CA PRO A 235 -18.07 14.40 4.37
C PRO A 235 -18.38 15.91 4.29
N GLY A 236 -18.38 16.48 3.08
CA GLY A 236 -18.78 17.87 2.82
C GLY A 236 -20.31 18.12 2.82
N GLY A 237 -21.13 17.16 3.24
CA GLY A 237 -22.59 17.25 3.35
C GLY A 237 -23.36 17.10 2.03
N GLN A 238 -22.70 17.19 0.88
CA GLN A 238 -23.34 16.98 -0.42
C GLN A 238 -23.79 15.51 -0.60
N ARG A 239 -24.95 15.33 -1.23
CA ARG A 239 -25.56 14.01 -1.46
C ARG A 239 -25.66 13.68 -2.94
N PHE A 240 -25.48 12.40 -3.28
CA PHE A 240 -25.68 11.89 -4.64
C PHE A 240 -26.12 10.44 -4.65
N ARG A 241 -26.59 9.97 -5.82
CA ARG A 241 -26.98 8.57 -6.03
C ARG A 241 -25.79 7.74 -6.52
N LEU A 242 -25.43 6.70 -5.78
CA LEU A 242 -24.42 5.72 -6.15
C LEU A 242 -25.12 4.45 -6.64
N GLY A 243 -25.14 4.21 -7.95
CA GLY A 243 -25.94 3.13 -8.58
C GLY A 243 -25.13 2.01 -9.27
N ALA A 244 -23.83 2.19 -9.42
CA ALA A 244 -22.93 1.24 -10.09
C ALA A 244 -21.98 0.57 -9.09
N GLY A 245 -21.35 -0.55 -9.47
CA GLY A 245 -20.37 -1.26 -8.64
C GLY A 245 -20.94 -2.29 -7.67
N PHE A 246 -22.26 -2.44 -7.59
CA PHE A 246 -22.93 -3.43 -6.73
C PHE A 246 -23.08 -4.77 -7.42
N THR A 247 -22.74 -5.85 -6.71
CA THR A 247 -23.09 -7.22 -7.08
C THR A 247 -24.60 -7.46 -6.92
N ASP A 248 -25.11 -8.56 -7.47
CA ASP A 248 -26.52 -8.92 -7.25
C ASP A 248 -26.82 -9.21 -5.77
N ALA A 249 -25.83 -9.71 -5.02
CA ALA A 249 -25.92 -9.91 -3.57
C ALA A 249 -26.03 -8.58 -2.82
N ASP A 250 -25.21 -7.58 -3.16
CA ASP A 250 -25.31 -6.24 -2.57
C ASP A 250 -26.67 -5.59 -2.87
N ARG A 251 -27.29 -5.88 -4.02
CA ARG A 251 -28.60 -5.33 -4.36
C ARG A 251 -29.74 -5.98 -3.57
N ALA A 252 -29.60 -7.27 -3.26
CA ALA A 252 -30.53 -8.00 -2.41
C ALA A 252 -30.37 -7.61 -0.93
N HIS A 253 -29.12 -7.41 -0.49
CA HIS A 253 -28.75 -7.03 0.87
C HIS A 253 -27.90 -5.76 0.84
N PRO A 254 -28.53 -4.57 0.69
CA PRO A 254 -27.79 -3.32 0.53
C PRO A 254 -26.98 -2.97 1.78
N PRO A 255 -25.85 -2.24 1.61
CA PRO A 255 -25.13 -1.65 2.73
C PRO A 255 -26.07 -0.92 3.71
N PRO A 256 -25.96 -1.15 5.03
CA PRO A 256 -26.89 -0.59 6.01
C PRO A 256 -26.95 0.94 6.00
N LEU A 257 -28.11 1.51 6.33
CA LEU A 257 -28.21 2.96 6.59
C LEU A 257 -27.24 3.36 7.71
N GLY A 258 -26.58 4.51 7.55
CA GLY A 258 -25.57 5.02 8.47
C GLY A 258 -24.18 4.41 8.28
N SER A 259 -24.04 3.29 7.56
CA SER A 259 -22.71 2.73 7.24
C SER A 259 -21.92 3.64 6.31
N TRP A 260 -20.60 3.58 6.39
CA TRP A 260 -19.71 4.23 5.43
C TRP A 260 -19.33 3.26 4.31
N VAL A 261 -19.24 3.76 3.09
CA VAL A 261 -18.81 3.01 1.92
C VAL A 261 -17.68 3.74 1.22
N THR A 262 -16.72 2.99 0.68
CA THR A 262 -15.76 3.55 -0.29
C THR A 262 -16.37 3.43 -1.67
N TYR A 263 -16.33 4.53 -2.42
CA TYR A 263 -16.71 4.57 -3.83
C TYR A 263 -15.57 5.16 -4.67
N ARG A 264 -15.52 4.72 -5.92
CA ARG A 264 -14.57 5.14 -6.95
C ARG A 264 -15.24 6.04 -7.95
N PHE A 265 -14.64 7.15 -8.33
CA PHE A 265 -15.20 8.09 -9.29
C PHE A 265 -14.13 8.67 -10.22
N ARG A 266 -14.53 9.38 -11.28
CA ARG A 266 -13.61 9.98 -12.27
C ARG A 266 -13.88 11.47 -12.45
N GLY A 267 -13.22 12.29 -11.64
CA GLY A 267 -13.42 13.75 -11.61
C GLY A 267 -14.80 14.16 -11.08
N THR A 268 -15.03 15.46 -10.94
CA THR A 268 -16.28 16.01 -10.40
C THR A 268 -17.03 16.86 -11.43
N HIS A 269 -18.33 17.08 -11.22
CA HIS A 269 -19.08 18.16 -11.86
C HIS A 269 -18.62 19.52 -11.30
N GLU A 270 -19.00 20.64 -11.94
CA GLU A 270 -18.68 22.00 -11.45
C GLU A 270 -19.14 22.25 -10.00
N GLY A 271 -20.21 21.58 -9.55
CA GLY A 271 -20.70 21.62 -8.17
C GLY A 271 -19.97 20.72 -7.16
N GLY A 272 -18.90 20.02 -7.58
CA GLY A 272 -18.12 19.13 -6.71
C GLY A 272 -18.65 17.70 -6.58
N LEU A 273 -19.77 17.36 -7.24
CA LEU A 273 -20.30 16.00 -7.21
C LEU A 273 -19.47 15.02 -8.06
N PRO A 274 -19.21 13.80 -7.57
CA PRO A 274 -18.45 12.78 -8.29
C PRO A 274 -19.09 12.34 -9.61
N ARG A 275 -18.30 12.22 -10.67
CA ARG A 275 -18.72 11.66 -11.97
C ARG A 275 -18.38 10.18 -12.06
N PHE A 276 -19.25 9.41 -12.72
CA PHE A 276 -19.04 7.97 -12.96
C PHE A 276 -18.72 7.17 -11.68
N ALA A 277 -19.36 7.54 -10.57
CA ALA A 277 -19.12 6.92 -9.28
C ALA A 277 -19.62 5.47 -9.24
N SER A 278 -18.84 4.59 -8.64
CA SER A 278 -19.12 3.16 -8.47
C SER A 278 -18.71 2.68 -7.08
N PHE A 279 -19.56 1.87 -6.45
CA PHE A 279 -19.30 1.26 -5.16
C PHE A 279 -18.10 0.32 -5.23
N LEU A 280 -17.26 0.33 -4.18
CA LEU A 280 -16.17 -0.63 -4.02
C LEU A 280 -16.43 -1.57 -2.84
N ARG A 281 -16.69 -1.03 -1.65
CA ARG A 281 -16.85 -1.82 -0.40
C ARG A 281 -17.48 -1.02 0.72
N VAL A 282 -18.03 -1.72 1.71
CA VAL A 282 -18.41 -1.17 3.01
C VAL A 282 -17.15 -0.97 3.87
N ARG A 283 -17.14 0.08 4.70
CA ARG A 283 -16.08 0.42 5.65
C ARG A 283 -16.51 0.05 7.06
N GLU A 284 -16.16 -1.17 7.47
CA GLU A 284 -16.47 -1.70 8.80
C GLU A 284 -15.74 -0.95 9.91
N ASP A 285 -14.63 -0.30 9.59
CA ASP A 285 -13.78 0.51 10.47
C ASP A 285 -14.31 1.93 10.70
N MET A 286 -15.33 2.36 9.94
CA MET A 286 -15.95 3.66 10.06
C MET A 286 -17.39 3.47 10.52
N HIS A 287 -17.58 3.39 11.83
CA HIS A 287 -18.93 3.37 12.40
C HIS A 287 -19.56 4.76 12.35
N ALA A 288 -20.89 4.80 12.25
CA ALA A 288 -21.63 6.00 12.59
C ALA A 288 -21.24 6.40 14.02
N ALA A 289 -20.88 7.66 14.25
CA ALA A 289 -20.83 8.18 15.61
C ALA A 289 -22.17 7.83 16.27
N ALA A 290 -22.13 7.11 17.39
CA ALA A 290 -23.33 6.85 18.17
C ALA A 290 -23.99 8.22 18.50
N PRO A 291 -25.34 8.30 18.43
CA PRO A 291 -26.04 9.55 18.70
C PRO A 291 -25.73 10.13 20.08
#